data_AF-A0A650MGB5-F1
#
_entry.id   AF-A0A650MGB5-F1
#
_cell.length_a   1.000
_cell.length_b   1.000
_cell.length_c   1.000
_cell.angle_alpha   90.00
_cell.angle_beta   90.00
_cell.angle_gamma   90.00
#
_symmetry.space_group_name_H-M   'P 1'
#
loop_
_entity.id
_entity.type
_entity.pdbx_description
1 polymer ?
#
loop_
_entity_poly.entity_id
_entity_poly.type
_entity_poly.pdbx_seq_one_letter_code
_entity_poly.pdbx_strand_id
1 'polypeptide(L)'
;MKKGIILSVLAITLTFSNVSMIGCSNNNSEIITFNEVSVHDPAIIKSNDTYYITGSHMAEAKSSDLINWTSISDSVNNQKLFKNIKTELGEALAWGKTNTFWASDWIQLSDGRYYLYYCVCEGSSPQSAIGYAVSDSVEGPYEDLGILLKSSGSEPLKYEEADGTTGTYDANVHPNAIDPAVFFDAEGRLWMMYGSYSGGIYILELDTTTGKPKEGQGTYGKKILGGYHSEIEAAYVTYSKETGYYYLFTSFGGLTSDAGYNMRICRSKKPDGPYYDSMGNDMIDCKGVKGQFLEAQNDIITNYGVKLFGNFKYPDSELSEDITTTGYVSAGHNSVYYDKEKNQYFLIFHTRFPEAGEMHQVRVHQMFLNEDGWFVVAPYRYSGEKIGSYNKKDVQGKYKFINHGHDITSEIKEFTDIQLKRDGKIAGTVEGTWKFTDGNKIKLNIDNIEYTGVVLEQYDINRKCNTMTFTVSSAENGVSLWGIKEK
;
A
#
# COMPACT_ATOMS: atom_id res chain seq x y z
N MET A 1 2.07 84.95 -24.70
CA MET A 1 1.05 84.03 -24.18
C MET A 1 1.02 82.77 -25.03
N LYS A 2 1.55 81.65 -24.53
CA LYS A 2 1.07 80.28 -24.79
C LYS A 2 1.85 79.33 -23.86
N LYS A 3 1.10 78.38 -23.30
CA LYS A 3 1.33 77.64 -22.06
C LYS A 3 2.48 76.63 -22.18
N GLY A 4 3.33 76.54 -21.15
CA GLY A 4 4.25 75.43 -20.95
C GLY A 4 3.53 74.25 -20.30
N ILE A 5 3.74 73.06 -20.84
CA ILE A 5 3.28 71.79 -20.30
C ILE A 5 4.41 71.23 -19.44
N ILE A 6 4.14 71.02 -18.15
CA ILE A 6 5.04 70.30 -17.23
C ILE A 6 4.66 68.82 -17.32
N LEU A 7 5.56 67.99 -17.84
CA LEU A 7 5.46 66.53 -17.76
C LEU A 7 6.11 66.08 -16.45
N SER A 8 5.28 65.63 -15.50
CA SER A 8 5.70 64.96 -14.28
C SER A 8 6.09 63.51 -14.59
N VAL A 9 7.38 63.18 -14.52
CA VAL A 9 7.89 61.80 -14.59
C VAL A 9 7.73 61.18 -13.19
N LEU A 10 6.83 60.21 -13.07
CA LEU A 10 6.65 59.40 -11.88
C LEU A 10 7.73 58.31 -11.87
N ALA A 11 8.71 58.42 -10.97
CA ALA A 11 9.74 57.41 -10.77
C ALA A 11 9.15 56.22 -10.00
N ILE A 12 8.83 55.14 -10.71
CA ILE A 12 8.46 53.85 -10.10
C ILE A 12 9.73 53.24 -9.54
N THR A 13 9.88 53.26 -8.21
CA THR A 13 10.95 52.55 -7.50
C THR A 13 10.55 51.08 -7.41
N LEU A 14 11.13 50.23 -8.27
CA LEU A 14 11.05 48.78 -8.12
C LEU A 14 11.85 48.37 -6.87
N THR A 15 11.14 48.10 -5.78
CA THR A 15 11.68 47.36 -4.64
C THR A 15 11.81 45.90 -5.05
N PHE A 16 13.04 45.44 -5.33
CA PHE A 16 13.36 44.02 -5.37
C PHE A 16 13.26 43.47 -3.94
N SER A 17 12.18 42.76 -3.63
CA SER A 17 12.13 41.85 -2.49
C SER A 17 13.11 40.72 -2.77
N ASN A 18 14.21 40.67 -2.00
CA ASN A 18 15.11 39.52 -1.97
C ASN A 18 14.34 38.31 -1.45
N VAL A 19 13.81 37.50 -2.36
CA VAL A 19 13.46 36.11 -2.07
C VAL A 19 14.79 35.41 -1.81
N SER A 20 15.10 35.12 -0.55
CA SER A 20 16.16 34.18 -0.23
C SER A 20 15.71 32.82 -0.76
N MET A 21 16.25 32.41 -1.91
CA MET A 21 16.18 31.02 -2.32
C MET A 21 16.90 30.21 -1.24
N ILE A 22 16.12 29.46 -0.46
CA ILE A 22 16.62 28.40 0.42
C ILE A 22 17.01 27.25 -0.52
N GLY A 23 18.13 27.43 -1.23
CA GLY A 23 18.74 26.35 -1.99
C GLY A 23 19.49 25.44 -1.03
N CYS A 24 19.20 24.14 -1.06
CA CYS A 24 20.07 23.14 -0.45
C CYS A 24 21.50 23.38 -0.98
N SER A 25 22.47 23.56 -0.10
CA SER A 25 23.87 23.80 -0.48
C SER A 25 24.36 22.76 -1.48
N ASN A 26 24.90 23.23 -2.61
CA ASN A 26 25.53 22.47 -3.69
C ASN A 26 26.39 21.30 -3.18
N ASN A 27 25.80 20.11 -3.16
CA ASN A 27 26.50 18.85 -3.37
C ASN A 27 25.97 18.30 -4.69
N ASN A 28 26.84 17.75 -5.54
CA ASN A 28 26.51 17.07 -6.80
C ASN A 28 25.62 15.82 -6.56
N SER A 29 24.39 15.99 -6.06
CA SER A 29 23.38 14.93 -6.12
C SER A 29 22.80 14.99 -7.53
N GLU A 30 23.01 13.93 -8.31
CA GLU A 30 22.31 13.75 -9.57
C GLU A 30 20.80 13.88 -9.32
N ILE A 31 20.13 14.69 -10.13
CA ILE A 31 18.67 14.82 -10.07
C ILE A 31 18.10 13.45 -10.45
N ILE A 32 17.34 12.86 -9.54
CA ILE A 32 16.70 11.57 -9.77
C ILE A 32 15.44 11.80 -10.60
N THR A 33 15.35 11.12 -11.74
CA THR A 33 14.17 11.11 -12.61
C THR A 33 13.33 9.86 -12.33
N PHE A 34 12.01 10.03 -12.40
CA PHE A 34 11.03 8.96 -12.22
C PHE A 34 10.20 8.83 -13.49
N ASN A 35 9.97 7.60 -13.94
CA ASN A 35 9.03 7.29 -15.01
C ASN A 35 7.78 6.66 -14.41
N GLU A 36 6.68 7.40 -14.48
CA GLU A 36 5.42 7.01 -13.85
C GLU A 36 4.59 6.07 -14.71
N VAL A 37 3.82 5.21 -14.05
CA VAL A 37 2.81 4.34 -14.67
C VAL A 37 1.55 4.33 -13.84
N SER A 38 0.42 4.06 -14.48
CA SER A 38 -0.88 3.88 -13.83
C SER A 38 -1.28 2.43 -13.90
N VAL A 39 -1.01 1.70 -12.80
CA VAL A 39 -1.51 0.35 -12.56
C VAL A 39 -2.27 0.41 -11.23
N HIS A 40 -3.59 0.24 -11.28
CA HIS A 40 -4.43 0.16 -10.08
C HIS A 40 -4.24 -1.24 -9.48
N ASP A 41 -4.20 -1.35 -8.15
CA ASP A 41 -4.03 -2.62 -7.43
C ASP A 41 -2.75 -3.41 -7.82
N PRO A 42 -1.55 -2.81 -7.73
CA PRO A 42 -0.34 -3.42 -8.26
C PRO A 42 0.15 -4.61 -7.41
N ALA A 43 0.18 -5.80 -8.02
CA ALA A 43 0.79 -7.02 -7.49
C ALA A 43 2.16 -7.28 -8.14
N ILE A 44 3.20 -7.30 -7.31
CA ILE A 44 4.60 -7.40 -7.71
C ILE A 44 5.08 -8.86 -7.88
N ILE A 45 5.83 -9.11 -8.94
CA ILE A 45 6.67 -10.30 -9.10
C ILE A 45 8.02 -9.90 -9.70
N LYS A 46 9.10 -10.59 -9.33
CA LYS A 46 10.40 -10.45 -10.02
C LYS A 46 10.63 -11.69 -10.87
N SER A 47 10.92 -11.49 -12.15
CA SER A 47 11.34 -12.54 -13.08
C SER A 47 12.69 -12.14 -13.66
N ASN A 48 13.72 -12.96 -13.40
CA ASN A 48 15.12 -12.61 -13.66
C ASN A 48 15.49 -11.26 -13.01
N ASP A 49 16.07 -10.34 -13.77
CA ASP A 49 16.48 -9.00 -13.31
C ASP A 49 15.38 -7.93 -13.47
N THR A 50 14.14 -8.34 -13.78
CA THR A 50 13.03 -7.40 -14.04
C THR A 50 11.90 -7.60 -13.03
N TYR A 51 11.46 -6.49 -12.46
CA TYR A 51 10.24 -6.40 -11.67
C TYR A 51 9.06 -6.17 -12.61
N TYR A 52 7.98 -6.89 -12.35
CA TYR A 52 6.71 -6.79 -13.05
C TYR A 52 5.62 -6.48 -12.04
N ILE A 53 4.69 -5.64 -12.42
CA ILE A 53 3.43 -5.45 -11.71
C ILE A 53 2.28 -5.76 -12.67
N THR A 54 1.32 -6.53 -12.18
CA THR A 54 -0.03 -6.66 -12.75
C THR A 54 -1.01 -5.98 -11.82
N GLY A 55 -2.18 -5.60 -12.31
CA GLY A 55 -3.21 -5.04 -11.46
C GLY A 55 -4.59 -5.15 -12.08
N SER A 56 -5.50 -4.32 -11.59
CA SER A 56 -6.85 -4.20 -12.16
C SER A 56 -6.81 -3.79 -13.63
N HIS A 57 -7.88 -4.15 -14.34
CA HIS A 57 -8.08 -3.88 -15.76
C HIS A 57 -7.04 -4.51 -16.69
N MET A 58 -6.28 -5.52 -16.21
CA MET A 58 -5.14 -6.09 -16.93
C MET A 58 -4.10 -5.03 -17.30
N ALA A 59 -3.93 -4.03 -16.43
CA ALA A 59 -2.86 -3.06 -16.52
C ALA A 59 -1.57 -3.68 -15.99
N GLU A 60 -0.47 -3.50 -16.72
CA GLU A 60 0.81 -4.12 -16.43
C GLU A 60 1.94 -3.11 -16.65
N ALA A 61 2.99 -3.21 -15.84
CA ALA A 61 4.22 -2.48 -16.06
C ALA A 61 5.43 -3.27 -15.60
N LYS A 62 6.61 -2.86 -16.07
CA LYS A 62 7.89 -3.41 -15.63
C LYS A 62 8.93 -2.36 -15.32
N SER A 63 9.89 -2.74 -14.50
CA SER A 63 11.03 -1.91 -14.11
C SER A 63 12.24 -2.79 -13.81
N SER A 64 13.45 -2.26 -14.01
CA SER A 64 14.69 -2.91 -13.56
C SER A 64 15.19 -2.36 -12.22
N ASP A 65 14.64 -1.24 -11.75
CA ASP A 65 15.16 -0.48 -10.61
C ASP A 65 14.10 -0.07 -9.57
N LEU A 66 12.81 -0.40 -9.80
CA LEU A 66 11.64 0.01 -9.01
C LEU A 66 11.35 1.52 -9.01
N ILE A 67 12.09 2.29 -9.81
CA ILE A 67 12.03 3.76 -9.89
C ILE A 67 11.43 4.16 -11.24
N ASN A 68 11.99 3.61 -12.32
CA ASN A 68 11.62 3.90 -13.69
C ASN A 68 10.78 2.74 -14.23
N TRP A 69 9.48 2.99 -14.39
CA TRP A 69 8.54 2.00 -14.89
C TRP A 69 8.25 2.21 -16.38
N THR A 70 7.99 1.11 -17.07
CA THR A 70 7.52 1.07 -18.46
C THR A 70 6.20 0.33 -18.49
N SER A 71 5.12 1.01 -18.91
CA SER A 71 3.82 0.37 -19.10
C SER A 71 3.91 -0.69 -20.22
N ILE A 72 3.33 -1.86 -19.95
CA ILE A 72 3.16 -2.97 -20.89
C ILE A 72 1.74 -2.92 -21.46
N SER A 73 0.76 -2.67 -20.60
CA SER A 73 -0.67 -2.51 -20.90
C SER A 73 -1.30 -1.55 -19.88
N ASP A 74 -2.45 -0.98 -20.25
CA ASP A 74 -3.25 -0.11 -19.38
C ASP A 74 -4.73 -0.55 -19.33
N SER A 75 -5.09 -1.58 -20.10
CA SER A 75 -6.47 -2.03 -20.24
C SER A 75 -6.58 -3.44 -20.82
N VAL A 76 -7.76 -4.04 -20.62
CA VAL A 76 -8.15 -5.35 -21.17
C VAL A 76 -8.03 -5.41 -22.70
N ASN A 77 -8.09 -4.28 -23.39
CA ASN A 77 -8.03 -4.25 -24.85
C ASN A 77 -6.61 -4.29 -25.41
N ASN A 78 -5.58 -3.88 -24.64
CA ASN A 78 -4.19 -3.85 -25.10
C ASN A 78 -3.23 -4.78 -24.33
N GLN A 79 -3.75 -5.49 -23.33
CA GLN A 79 -3.04 -6.60 -22.68
C GLN A 79 -2.53 -7.64 -23.69
N LYS A 80 -1.42 -8.30 -23.33
CA LYS A 80 -0.77 -9.34 -24.15
C LYS A 80 -0.74 -10.72 -23.49
N LEU A 81 -1.25 -10.82 -22.27
CA LEU A 81 -1.32 -12.05 -21.50
C LEU A 81 -2.18 -13.10 -22.19
N PHE A 82 -3.24 -12.71 -22.90
CA PHE A 82 -4.20 -13.61 -23.53
C PHE A 82 -4.38 -13.25 -25.00
N LYS A 83 -4.47 -14.26 -25.88
CA LYS A 83 -4.65 -14.01 -27.32
C LYS A 83 -6.04 -13.43 -27.60
N ASN A 84 -7.05 -13.95 -26.92
CA ASN A 84 -8.40 -13.39 -26.92
C ASN A 84 -9.04 -13.53 -25.53
N ILE A 85 -8.68 -12.63 -24.63
CA ILE A 85 -9.10 -12.66 -23.22
C ILE A 85 -10.63 -12.76 -23.02
N LYS A 86 -11.42 -12.14 -23.90
CA LYS A 86 -12.89 -12.17 -23.81
C LYS A 86 -13.49 -13.54 -24.11
N THR A 87 -12.80 -14.33 -24.94
CA THR A 87 -13.22 -15.70 -25.26
C THR A 87 -12.61 -16.68 -24.28
N GLU A 88 -11.30 -16.55 -24.02
CA GLU A 88 -10.54 -17.43 -23.14
C GLU A 88 -11.07 -17.37 -21.70
N LEU A 89 -11.39 -16.19 -21.17
CA LEU A 89 -11.92 -16.00 -19.81
C LEU A 89 -13.42 -15.69 -19.80
N GLY A 90 -14.14 -16.10 -20.85
CA GLY A 90 -15.53 -15.73 -21.08
C GLY A 90 -16.50 -16.22 -20.00
N GLU A 91 -16.23 -17.38 -19.38
CA GLU A 91 -17.07 -17.89 -18.27
C GLU A 91 -17.02 -16.95 -17.06
N ALA A 92 -15.81 -16.50 -16.69
CA ALA A 92 -15.62 -15.60 -15.56
C ALA A 92 -16.30 -14.26 -15.84
N LEU A 93 -16.04 -13.65 -17.00
CA LEU A 93 -16.65 -12.37 -17.40
C LEU A 93 -18.18 -12.44 -17.41
N ALA A 94 -18.75 -13.55 -17.90
CA ALA A 94 -20.20 -13.76 -17.90
C ALA A 94 -20.76 -13.87 -16.47
N TRP A 95 -20.08 -14.59 -15.58
CA TRP A 95 -20.49 -14.72 -14.18
C TRP A 95 -20.42 -13.38 -13.43
N GLY A 96 -19.32 -12.64 -13.61
CA GLY A 96 -19.11 -11.32 -13.02
C GLY A 96 -19.88 -10.19 -13.71
N LYS A 97 -20.64 -10.48 -14.77
CA LYS A 97 -21.44 -9.51 -15.54
C LYS A 97 -20.66 -8.25 -15.94
N THR A 98 -19.38 -8.43 -16.28
CA THR A 98 -18.44 -7.33 -16.51
C THR A 98 -17.64 -7.55 -17.79
N ASN A 99 -17.00 -6.49 -18.27
CA ASN A 99 -16.06 -6.52 -19.39
C ASN A 99 -14.62 -6.18 -18.98
N THR A 100 -14.38 -6.03 -17.67
CA THR A 100 -13.08 -5.73 -17.09
C THR A 100 -12.70 -6.75 -16.02
N PHE A 101 -11.43 -6.73 -15.63
CA PHE A 101 -10.90 -7.53 -14.54
C PHE A 101 -10.53 -6.61 -13.38
N TRP A 102 -10.59 -7.17 -12.18
CA TRP A 102 -10.16 -6.51 -10.95
C TRP A 102 -8.77 -7.03 -10.56
N ALA A 103 -8.32 -6.79 -9.33
CA ALA A 103 -6.97 -7.09 -8.89
C ALA A 103 -6.56 -8.54 -9.20
N SER A 104 -5.31 -8.70 -9.60
CA SER A 104 -4.74 -10.00 -9.95
C SER A 104 -3.40 -10.17 -9.26
N ASP A 105 -2.97 -11.42 -9.11
CA ASP A 105 -1.68 -11.73 -8.52
C ASP A 105 -0.93 -12.79 -9.31
N TRP A 106 0.39 -12.67 -9.32
CA TRP A 106 1.30 -13.57 -10.00
C TRP A 106 2.11 -14.37 -9.01
N ILE A 107 2.25 -15.67 -9.28
CA ILE A 107 3.19 -16.52 -8.58
C ILE A 107 3.85 -17.51 -9.53
N GLN A 108 5.15 -17.73 -9.35
CA GLN A 108 5.84 -18.83 -10.02
C GLN A 108 5.74 -20.09 -9.16
N LEU A 109 5.18 -21.17 -9.70
CA LEU A 109 5.07 -22.45 -8.99
C LEU A 109 6.31 -23.33 -9.18
N SER A 110 6.31 -24.48 -8.51
CA SER A 110 7.44 -25.42 -8.47
C SER A 110 7.86 -25.99 -9.83
N ASP A 111 6.98 -25.94 -10.82
CA ASP A 111 7.26 -26.33 -12.21
C ASP A 111 7.96 -25.24 -13.03
N GLY A 112 8.21 -24.08 -12.43
CA GLY A 112 8.86 -22.93 -13.07
C GLY A 112 7.93 -22.07 -13.92
N ARG A 113 6.65 -22.42 -14.03
CA ARG A 113 5.66 -21.64 -14.79
C ARG A 113 5.03 -20.56 -13.93
N TYR A 114 4.50 -19.54 -14.61
CA TYR A 114 3.84 -18.39 -14.01
C TYR A 114 2.34 -18.63 -13.97
N TYR A 115 1.76 -18.47 -12.80
CA TYR A 115 0.33 -18.58 -12.56
C TYR A 115 -0.22 -17.20 -12.25
N LEU A 116 -1.21 -16.77 -13.02
CA LEU A 116 -1.96 -15.54 -12.82
C LEU A 116 -3.30 -15.89 -12.19
N TYR A 117 -3.52 -15.47 -10.94
CA TYR A 117 -4.82 -15.53 -10.30
C TYR A 117 -5.53 -14.22 -10.59
N TYR A 118 -6.63 -14.29 -11.33
CA TYR A 118 -7.39 -13.13 -11.76
C TYR A 118 -8.76 -13.13 -11.10
N CYS A 119 -9.40 -11.97 -11.03
CA CYS A 119 -10.78 -11.89 -10.59
C CYS A 119 -11.62 -10.91 -11.42
N VAL A 120 -12.93 -11.09 -11.31
CA VAL A 120 -13.97 -10.29 -11.97
C VAL A 120 -15.10 -10.04 -10.98
N CYS A 121 -15.71 -8.87 -11.06
CA CYS A 121 -16.82 -8.45 -10.21
C CYS A 121 -17.76 -7.54 -11.00
N GLU A 122 -19.06 -7.63 -10.72
CA GLU A 122 -20.07 -6.73 -11.28
C GLU A 122 -19.82 -5.28 -10.83
N GLY A 123 -19.30 -5.10 -9.60
CA GLY A 123 -18.92 -3.82 -9.01
C GLY A 123 -19.95 -3.21 -8.08
N SER A 124 -21.25 -3.45 -8.29
CA SER A 124 -22.32 -3.02 -7.37
C SER A 124 -22.72 -4.06 -6.33
N SER A 125 -22.23 -5.30 -6.48
CA SER A 125 -22.54 -6.42 -5.60
C SER A 125 -21.39 -7.45 -5.64
N PRO A 126 -21.31 -8.39 -4.68
CA PRO A 126 -20.26 -9.43 -4.68
C PRO A 126 -20.53 -10.55 -5.69
N GLN A 127 -21.13 -10.22 -6.84
CA GLN A 127 -21.30 -11.13 -7.97
C GLN A 127 -19.95 -11.26 -8.70
N SER A 128 -19.13 -12.21 -8.25
CA SER A 128 -17.71 -12.23 -8.57
C SER A 128 -17.16 -13.64 -8.71
N ALA A 129 -16.01 -13.76 -9.37
CA ALA A 129 -15.26 -15.00 -9.48
C ALA A 129 -13.75 -14.76 -9.41
N ILE A 130 -13.03 -15.69 -8.77
CA ILE A 130 -11.59 -15.85 -8.90
C ILE A 130 -11.34 -17.05 -9.83
N GLY A 131 -10.55 -16.82 -10.87
CA GLY A 131 -10.00 -17.86 -11.72
C GLY A 131 -8.49 -17.76 -11.78
N TYR A 132 -7.87 -18.64 -12.55
CA TYR A 132 -6.42 -18.68 -12.66
C TYR A 132 -5.98 -19.24 -14.01
N ALA A 133 -4.82 -18.79 -14.47
CA ALA A 133 -4.26 -19.15 -15.77
C ALA A 133 -2.75 -19.39 -15.64
N VAL A 134 -2.17 -20.12 -16.58
CA VAL A 134 -0.74 -20.50 -16.54
C VAL A 134 0.01 -20.14 -17.82
N SER A 135 1.27 -19.74 -17.69
CA SER A 135 2.18 -19.50 -18.82
C SER A 135 3.62 -19.92 -18.50
N ASP A 136 4.39 -20.24 -19.54
CA ASP A 136 5.84 -20.44 -19.43
C ASP A 136 6.60 -19.10 -19.27
N SER A 137 5.94 -17.97 -19.49
CA SER A 137 6.52 -16.62 -19.43
C SER A 137 5.62 -15.68 -18.62
N VAL A 138 6.23 -14.81 -17.81
CA VAL A 138 5.48 -13.80 -17.04
C VAL A 138 4.66 -12.87 -17.96
N GLU A 139 5.17 -12.56 -19.16
CA GLU A 139 4.49 -11.73 -20.17
C GLU A 139 3.53 -12.52 -21.07
N GLY A 140 3.27 -13.80 -20.76
CA GLY A 140 2.33 -14.65 -21.50
C GLY A 140 2.87 -15.24 -22.82
N PRO A 141 1.98 -15.81 -23.66
CA PRO A 141 0.54 -15.92 -23.44
C PRO A 141 0.19 -16.96 -22.37
N TYR A 142 -0.92 -16.72 -21.66
CA TYR A 142 -1.50 -17.55 -20.61
C TYR A 142 -2.60 -18.45 -21.18
N GLU A 143 -2.72 -19.63 -20.61
CA GLU A 143 -3.80 -20.58 -20.83
C GLU A 143 -4.71 -20.60 -19.60
N ASP A 144 -6.02 -20.41 -19.81
CA ASP A 144 -7.00 -20.46 -18.73
C ASP A 144 -7.08 -21.88 -18.13
N LEU A 145 -7.07 -21.95 -16.80
CA LEU A 145 -7.26 -23.19 -16.04
C LEU A 145 -8.63 -23.25 -15.34
N GLY A 146 -9.46 -22.22 -15.54
CA GLY A 146 -10.85 -22.15 -15.12
C GLY A 146 -11.07 -21.41 -13.80
N ILE A 147 -12.34 -21.33 -13.40
CA ILE A 147 -12.78 -20.65 -12.18
C ILE A 147 -12.51 -21.52 -10.96
N LEU A 148 -11.94 -20.93 -9.90
CA LEU A 148 -11.71 -21.55 -8.60
C LEU A 148 -12.84 -21.26 -7.62
N LEU A 149 -13.28 -20.00 -7.55
CA LEU A 149 -14.25 -19.52 -6.56
C LEU A 149 -15.30 -18.64 -7.21
N LYS A 150 -16.52 -18.69 -6.69
CA LYS A 150 -17.63 -17.80 -7.03
C LYS A 150 -18.23 -17.21 -5.75
N SER A 151 -18.64 -15.96 -5.81
CA SER A 151 -19.56 -15.31 -4.86
C SER A 151 -20.74 -14.74 -5.65
N SER A 152 -21.85 -14.41 -4.96
CA SER A 152 -23.04 -13.90 -5.66
C SER A 152 -23.66 -12.67 -5.01
N GLY A 153 -24.15 -11.74 -5.83
CA GLY A 153 -24.89 -10.57 -5.36
C GLY A 153 -26.41 -10.78 -5.24
N SER A 154 -26.97 -11.76 -5.96
CA SER A 154 -28.43 -11.91 -6.09
C SER A 154 -28.90 -13.31 -6.45
N GLU A 155 -28.05 -14.12 -7.11
CA GLU A 155 -28.39 -15.48 -7.51
C GLU A 155 -28.13 -16.45 -6.34
N PRO A 156 -29.03 -17.41 -6.06
CA PRO A 156 -28.77 -18.44 -5.07
C PRO A 156 -27.53 -19.27 -5.43
N LEU A 157 -26.42 -19.00 -4.74
CA LEU A 157 -25.21 -19.78 -4.85
C LEU A 157 -25.11 -20.72 -3.65
N LYS A 158 -24.99 -22.02 -3.91
CA LYS A 158 -24.75 -23.00 -2.85
C LYS A 158 -23.29 -22.93 -2.43
N TYR A 159 -23.06 -23.09 -1.14
CA TYR A 159 -21.73 -23.28 -0.57
C TYR A 159 -21.75 -24.46 0.38
N GLU A 160 -20.56 -24.95 0.71
CA GLU A 160 -20.30 -26.04 1.64
C GLU A 160 -19.26 -25.57 2.67
N GLU A 161 -19.48 -25.86 3.94
CA GLU A 161 -18.53 -25.65 5.03
C GLU A 161 -17.53 -26.81 5.11
N ALA A 162 -16.43 -26.63 5.86
CA ALA A 162 -15.43 -27.69 6.04
C ALA A 162 -15.98 -28.97 6.72
N ASP A 163 -17.09 -28.87 7.45
CA ASP A 163 -17.78 -30.02 8.06
C ASP A 163 -18.82 -30.69 7.13
N GLY A 164 -18.94 -30.23 5.88
CA GLY A 164 -19.89 -30.72 4.90
C GLY A 164 -21.29 -30.09 4.98
N THR A 165 -21.51 -29.14 5.91
CA THR A 165 -22.78 -28.41 5.97
C THR A 165 -22.95 -27.53 4.74
N THR A 166 -24.10 -27.64 4.06
CA THR A 166 -24.39 -26.82 2.88
C THR A 166 -25.37 -25.70 3.18
N GLY A 167 -25.16 -24.54 2.58
CA GLY A 167 -26.07 -23.39 2.69
C GLY A 167 -26.18 -22.58 1.41
N THR A 168 -26.76 -21.39 1.53
CA THR A 168 -26.81 -20.38 0.45
C THR A 168 -25.91 -19.20 0.83
N TYR A 169 -25.19 -18.67 -0.16
CA TYR A 169 -24.31 -17.53 0.00
C TYR A 169 -25.01 -16.35 0.70
N ASP A 170 -24.25 -15.68 1.57
CA ASP A 170 -24.68 -14.53 2.36
C ASP A 170 -23.48 -13.59 2.50
N ALA A 171 -23.54 -12.44 1.85
CA ALA A 171 -22.46 -11.46 1.81
C ALA A 171 -22.14 -10.84 3.19
N ASN A 172 -22.98 -11.04 4.22
CA ASN A 172 -22.64 -10.60 5.58
C ASN A 172 -21.53 -11.44 6.20
N VAL A 173 -21.41 -12.71 5.78
CA VAL A 173 -20.50 -13.68 6.40
C VAL A 173 -19.55 -14.32 5.41
N HIS A 174 -19.94 -14.47 4.14
CA HIS A 174 -19.13 -15.05 3.07
C HIS A 174 -18.38 -13.99 2.26
N PRO A 175 -17.17 -14.28 1.76
CA PRO A 175 -16.33 -13.32 1.09
C PRO A 175 -16.87 -12.95 -0.30
N ASN A 176 -16.55 -11.73 -0.73
CA ASN A 176 -16.52 -11.43 -2.15
C ASN A 176 -15.31 -12.16 -2.78
N ALA A 177 -15.53 -12.98 -3.80
CA ALA A 177 -14.47 -13.76 -4.45
C ALA A 177 -13.67 -12.87 -5.42
N ILE A 178 -12.85 -11.98 -4.87
CA ILE A 178 -11.89 -11.08 -5.55
C ILE A 178 -10.62 -10.90 -4.71
N ASP A 179 -9.67 -10.12 -5.23
CA ASP A 179 -8.40 -9.74 -4.59
C ASP A 179 -7.56 -10.93 -4.12
N PRO A 180 -7.24 -11.90 -5.00
CA PRO A 180 -6.37 -13.01 -4.63
C PRO A 180 -4.94 -12.53 -4.38
N ALA A 181 -4.31 -13.02 -3.32
CA ALA A 181 -2.88 -12.92 -3.07
C ALA A 181 -2.34 -14.30 -2.69
N VAL A 182 -1.45 -14.82 -3.53
CA VAL A 182 -0.94 -16.18 -3.47
C VAL A 182 0.52 -16.16 -3.02
N PHE A 183 0.84 -16.97 -2.02
CA PHE A 183 2.17 -16.97 -1.43
C PHE A 183 2.58 -18.35 -0.93
N PHE A 184 3.89 -18.61 -0.96
CA PHE A 184 4.47 -19.74 -0.24
C PHE A 184 4.74 -19.37 1.21
N ASP A 185 4.44 -20.29 2.12
CA ASP A 185 4.84 -20.16 3.52
C ASP A 185 6.30 -20.59 3.75
N ALA A 186 6.79 -20.43 4.97
CA ALA A 186 8.17 -20.76 5.35
C ALA A 186 8.48 -22.26 5.23
N GLU A 187 7.44 -23.10 5.25
CA GLU A 187 7.50 -24.55 5.11
C GLU A 187 7.30 -25.02 3.65
N GLY A 188 7.05 -24.11 2.71
CA GLY A 188 6.85 -24.41 1.29
C GLY A 188 5.43 -24.84 0.92
N ARG A 189 4.45 -24.68 1.81
CA ARG A 189 3.03 -24.84 1.45
C ARG A 189 2.54 -23.58 0.72
N LEU A 190 1.59 -23.76 -0.19
CA LEU A 190 1.03 -22.69 -1.00
C LEU A 190 -0.31 -22.23 -0.39
N TRP A 191 -0.53 -20.93 -0.31
CA TRP A 191 -1.72 -20.32 0.27
C TRP A 191 -2.27 -19.24 -0.64
N MET A 192 -3.58 -19.05 -0.65
CA MET A 192 -4.25 -17.90 -1.23
C MET A 192 -5.06 -17.19 -0.16
N MET A 193 -4.68 -15.95 0.13
CA MET A 193 -5.48 -15.00 0.91
C MET A 193 -6.33 -14.18 -0.06
N TYR A 194 -7.59 -13.91 0.24
CA TYR A 194 -8.46 -13.16 -0.67
C TYR A 194 -9.67 -12.56 0.05
N GLY A 195 -10.39 -11.68 -0.63
CA GLY A 195 -11.63 -11.08 -0.15
C GLY A 195 -11.60 -9.55 -0.16
N SER A 196 -12.79 -8.97 -0.34
CA SER A 196 -13.01 -7.53 -0.27
C SER A 196 -14.42 -7.27 0.28
N TYR A 197 -14.49 -6.43 1.30
CA TYR A 197 -15.73 -6.07 1.98
C TYR A 197 -16.49 -7.33 2.43
N SER A 198 -17.82 -7.36 2.22
CA SER A 198 -18.70 -8.52 2.43
C SER A 198 -18.39 -9.28 3.74
N GLY A 199 -18.17 -10.60 3.66
CA GLY A 199 -17.87 -11.45 4.80
C GLY A 199 -16.45 -11.33 5.36
N GLY A 200 -15.59 -10.53 4.74
CA GLY A 200 -14.21 -10.31 5.14
C GLY A 200 -13.17 -11.07 4.31
N ILE A 201 -11.97 -11.20 4.88
CA ILE A 201 -10.79 -11.82 4.29
C ILE A 201 -10.70 -13.28 4.71
N TYR A 202 -10.39 -14.15 3.75
CA TYR A 202 -10.33 -15.60 3.89
C TYR A 202 -9.02 -16.15 3.35
N ILE A 203 -8.65 -17.35 3.82
CA ILE A 203 -7.48 -18.09 3.36
C ILE A 203 -7.82 -19.53 2.97
N LEU A 204 -7.21 -19.99 1.88
CA LEU A 204 -7.21 -21.38 1.43
C LEU A 204 -5.79 -21.90 1.28
N GLU A 205 -5.54 -23.13 1.74
CA GLU A 205 -4.34 -23.87 1.34
C GLU A 205 -4.52 -24.37 -0.10
N LEU A 206 -3.50 -24.17 -0.93
CA LEU A 206 -3.48 -24.61 -2.30
C LEU A 206 -2.53 -25.81 -2.47
N ASP A 207 -2.81 -26.61 -3.49
CA ASP A 207 -1.91 -27.66 -3.96
C ASP A 207 -0.73 -27.05 -4.74
N THR A 208 0.49 -27.37 -4.34
CA THR A 208 1.73 -26.77 -4.86
C THR A 208 2.05 -27.16 -6.31
N THR A 209 1.38 -28.17 -6.84
CA THR A 209 1.59 -28.69 -8.21
C THR A 209 0.54 -28.16 -9.17
N THR A 210 -0.70 -28.03 -8.71
CA THR A 210 -1.83 -27.64 -9.56
C THR A 210 -2.23 -26.18 -9.40
N GLY A 211 -1.94 -25.54 -8.26
CA GLY A 211 -2.44 -24.20 -7.92
C GLY A 211 -3.91 -24.17 -7.49
N LYS A 212 -4.57 -25.32 -7.34
CA LYS A 212 -5.98 -25.39 -6.91
C LYS A 212 -6.10 -25.42 -5.39
N PRO A 213 -7.21 -24.92 -4.81
CA PRO A 213 -7.53 -25.17 -3.40
C PRO A 213 -7.55 -26.66 -3.09
N LYS A 214 -6.98 -27.04 -1.94
CA LYS A 214 -7.07 -28.41 -1.43
C LYS A 214 -8.51 -28.73 -1.00
N GLU A 215 -8.91 -29.99 -1.15
CA GLU A 215 -10.22 -30.49 -0.71
C GLU A 215 -10.36 -30.45 0.83
N GLY A 216 -11.60 -30.45 1.34
CA GLY A 216 -11.90 -30.53 2.78
C GLY A 216 -11.80 -29.21 3.56
N GLN A 217 -11.65 -28.07 2.87
CA GLN A 217 -11.57 -26.73 3.49
C GLN A 217 -12.91 -25.97 3.46
N GLY A 218 -13.99 -26.61 2.99
CA GLY A 218 -15.20 -25.91 2.58
C GLY A 218 -14.98 -25.08 1.31
N THR A 219 -16.00 -24.33 0.92
CA THR A 219 -15.99 -23.51 -0.31
C THR A 219 -15.05 -22.32 -0.20
N TYR A 220 -15.02 -21.65 0.96
CA TYR A 220 -14.30 -20.38 1.14
C TYR A 220 -13.07 -20.45 2.04
N GLY A 221 -12.80 -21.59 2.68
CA GLY A 221 -11.67 -21.73 3.60
C GLY A 221 -11.89 -21.02 4.94
N LYS A 222 -10.79 -20.63 5.58
CA LYS A 222 -10.79 -20.08 6.94
C LYS A 222 -10.90 -18.55 6.90
N LYS A 223 -11.85 -17.98 7.64
CA LYS A 223 -11.92 -16.52 7.85
C LYS A 223 -10.75 -16.04 8.69
N ILE A 224 -10.14 -14.93 8.26
CA ILE A 224 -9.03 -14.26 8.96
C ILE A 224 -9.49 -13.00 9.68
N LEU A 225 -10.27 -12.14 9.01
CA LEU A 225 -10.80 -10.89 9.58
C LEU A 225 -11.99 -10.39 8.75
N GLY A 226 -12.68 -9.36 9.23
CA GLY A 226 -13.79 -8.72 8.53
C GLY A 226 -15.13 -9.42 8.70
N GLY A 227 -16.15 -8.85 8.06
CA GLY A 227 -17.53 -9.29 8.12
C GLY A 227 -18.51 -8.13 8.08
N TYR A 228 -19.77 -8.42 7.79
CA TYR A 228 -20.86 -7.44 7.78
C TYR A 228 -20.61 -6.24 6.85
N HIS A 229 -19.88 -6.47 5.76
CA HIS A 229 -19.49 -5.47 4.78
C HIS A 229 -18.49 -4.42 5.29
N SER A 230 -17.67 -4.74 6.28
CA SER A 230 -16.57 -3.85 6.69
C SER A 230 -15.70 -3.43 5.50
N GLU A 231 -15.33 -2.15 5.40
CA GLU A 231 -14.50 -1.63 4.31
C GLU A 231 -13.03 -2.07 4.45
N ILE A 232 -12.78 -3.36 4.20
CA ILE A 232 -11.48 -4.01 4.30
C ILE A 232 -11.29 -4.91 3.09
N GLU A 233 -10.18 -4.73 2.39
CA GLU A 233 -9.84 -5.49 1.17
C GLU A 233 -8.32 -5.57 0.95
N ALA A 234 -7.91 -6.03 -0.24
CA ALA A 234 -6.54 -6.03 -0.71
C ALA A 234 -5.56 -6.72 0.25
N ALA A 235 -5.89 -7.95 0.63
CA ALA A 235 -5.04 -8.75 1.49
C ALA A 235 -3.73 -9.11 0.77
N TYR A 236 -2.57 -8.86 1.39
CA TYR A 236 -1.27 -9.30 0.87
C TYR A 236 -0.39 -9.81 2.00
N VAL A 237 0.29 -10.94 1.82
CA VAL A 237 1.07 -11.58 2.88
C VAL A 237 2.55 -11.64 2.53
N THR A 238 3.40 -11.24 3.46
CA THR A 238 4.86 -11.42 3.37
C THR A 238 5.41 -12.09 4.61
N TYR A 239 6.35 -13.02 4.45
CA TYR A 239 7.04 -13.66 5.56
C TYR A 239 8.40 -12.99 5.79
N SER A 240 8.67 -12.58 7.03
CA SER A 240 10.01 -12.14 7.43
C SER A 240 10.76 -13.26 8.15
N LYS A 241 11.89 -13.67 7.59
CA LYS A 241 12.83 -14.59 8.26
C LYS A 241 13.47 -13.97 9.49
N GLU A 242 13.62 -12.64 9.52
CA GLU A 242 14.25 -11.91 10.62
C GLU A 242 13.40 -11.99 11.89
N THR A 243 12.08 -11.85 11.76
CA THR A 243 11.16 -11.86 12.91
C THR A 243 10.43 -13.19 13.07
N GLY A 244 10.45 -14.05 12.04
CA GLY A 244 9.69 -15.29 11.98
C GLY A 244 8.18 -15.05 12.03
N TYR A 245 7.70 -13.96 11.42
CA TYR A 245 6.28 -13.62 11.33
C TYR A 245 5.83 -13.51 9.88
N TYR A 246 4.57 -13.89 9.64
CA TYR A 246 3.79 -13.51 8.48
C TYR A 246 3.12 -12.17 8.79
N TYR A 247 3.32 -11.19 7.92
CA TYR A 247 2.65 -9.89 7.99
C TYR A 247 1.56 -9.88 6.95
N LEU A 248 0.32 -9.66 7.40
CA LEU A 248 -0.84 -9.46 6.54
C LEU A 248 -1.07 -7.96 6.41
N PHE A 249 -0.96 -7.48 5.19
CA PHE A 249 -1.34 -6.14 4.75
C PHE A 249 -2.79 -6.18 4.27
N THR A 250 -3.53 -5.13 4.56
CA THR A 250 -4.91 -4.91 4.10
C THR A 250 -5.11 -3.42 3.89
N SER A 251 -6.04 -3.03 3.03
CA SER A 251 -6.45 -1.62 2.90
C SER A 251 -7.82 -1.41 3.53
N PHE A 252 -7.95 -0.34 4.31
CA PHE A 252 -9.17 0.04 5.05
C PHE A 252 -9.78 1.30 4.44
N GLY A 253 -11.10 1.43 4.48
CA GLY A 253 -11.86 2.51 3.85
C GLY A 253 -12.04 2.28 2.34
N GLY A 254 -12.61 3.25 1.64
CA GLY A 254 -12.83 3.19 0.20
C GLY A 254 -11.69 3.78 -0.63
N LEU A 255 -11.47 3.23 -1.83
CA LEU A 255 -10.36 3.59 -2.73
C LEU A 255 -10.45 5.01 -3.34
N THR A 256 -11.64 5.62 -3.38
CA THR A 256 -11.83 6.93 -4.00
C THR A 256 -11.16 8.04 -3.20
N SER A 257 -10.93 9.19 -3.82
CA SER A 257 -10.22 10.32 -3.19
C SER A 257 -10.91 10.87 -1.94
N ASP A 258 -12.19 10.57 -1.74
CA ASP A 258 -13.04 11.05 -0.65
C ASP A 258 -13.41 9.98 0.40
N ALA A 259 -12.87 8.75 0.29
CA ALA A 259 -13.27 7.62 1.14
C ALA A 259 -12.18 7.10 2.10
N GLY A 260 -10.99 7.73 2.10
CA GLY A 260 -10.00 7.56 3.18
C GLY A 260 -9.21 6.25 3.18
N TYR A 261 -8.91 5.71 1.99
CA TYR A 261 -8.12 4.49 1.84
C TYR A 261 -6.78 4.57 2.57
N ASN A 262 -6.48 3.56 3.39
CA ASN A 262 -5.23 3.49 4.14
C ASN A 262 -4.78 2.04 4.37
N MET A 263 -3.48 1.81 4.26
CA MET A 263 -2.90 0.48 4.50
C MET A 263 -2.70 0.20 5.98
N ARG A 264 -3.05 -1.02 6.38
CA ARG A 264 -2.85 -1.54 7.73
C ARG A 264 -2.14 -2.87 7.72
N ILE A 265 -1.38 -3.13 8.79
CA ILE A 265 -0.70 -4.41 8.99
C ILE A 265 -1.06 -5.08 10.30
N CYS A 266 -1.10 -6.40 10.27
CA CYS A 266 -1.13 -7.28 11.42
C CYS A 266 -0.15 -8.44 11.19
N ARG A 267 0.15 -9.25 12.21
CA ARG A 267 1.10 -10.37 12.07
C ARG A 267 0.67 -11.65 12.78
N SER A 268 1.16 -12.78 12.28
CA SER A 268 0.94 -14.11 12.84
C SER A 268 2.20 -14.97 12.75
N LYS A 269 2.36 -15.94 13.65
CA LYS A 269 3.39 -16.99 13.55
C LYS A 269 3.05 -18.08 12.55
N LYS A 270 1.79 -18.13 12.08
CA LYS A 270 1.28 -19.08 11.09
C LYS A 270 0.70 -18.35 9.89
N PRO A 271 0.78 -18.90 8.66
CA PRO A 271 0.24 -18.27 7.47
C PRO A 271 -1.29 -18.10 7.52
N ASP A 272 -1.99 -18.95 8.29
CA ASP A 272 -3.45 -18.94 8.43
C ASP A 272 -3.93 -18.29 9.74
N GLY A 273 -3.06 -17.57 10.47
CA GLY A 273 -3.42 -16.90 11.71
C GLY A 273 -3.44 -17.80 12.97
N PRO A 274 -4.01 -17.32 14.10
CA PRO A 274 -4.64 -16.01 14.26
C PRO A 274 -3.66 -14.85 14.07
N TYR A 275 -4.14 -13.76 13.47
CA TYR A 275 -3.37 -12.54 13.25
C TYR A 275 -3.69 -11.53 14.35
N TYR A 276 -2.66 -10.86 14.85
CA TYR A 276 -2.79 -9.80 15.85
C TYR A 276 -2.17 -8.52 15.33
N ASP A 277 -2.75 -7.38 15.69
CA ASP A 277 -2.08 -6.09 15.52
C ASP A 277 -1.03 -5.84 16.62
N SER A 278 -0.43 -4.66 16.65
CA SER A 278 0.61 -4.34 17.64
C SER A 278 0.05 -4.15 19.05
N MET A 279 -1.23 -3.81 19.16
CA MET A 279 -1.95 -3.57 20.41
C MET A 279 -2.44 -4.89 21.04
N GLY A 280 -2.30 -6.01 20.32
CA GLY A 280 -2.69 -7.34 20.77
C GLY A 280 -4.14 -7.69 20.46
N ASN A 281 -4.83 -6.90 19.62
CA ASN A 281 -6.20 -7.23 19.20
C ASN A 281 -6.17 -8.38 18.20
N ASP A 282 -7.05 -9.37 18.38
CA ASP A 282 -7.23 -10.44 17.40
C ASP A 282 -8.00 -9.90 16.19
N MET A 283 -7.42 -10.04 15.01
CA MET A 283 -8.00 -9.47 13.80
C MET A 283 -9.32 -10.15 13.39
N ILE A 284 -9.63 -11.34 13.89
CA ILE A 284 -10.94 -11.97 13.67
C ILE A 284 -12.11 -11.17 14.29
N ASP A 285 -11.80 -10.31 15.25
CA ASP A 285 -12.75 -9.39 15.89
C ASP A 285 -12.83 -8.03 15.19
N CYS A 286 -11.92 -7.75 14.24
CA CYS A 286 -12.00 -6.61 13.34
C CYS A 286 -13.12 -6.83 12.31
N LYS A 287 -14.35 -6.50 12.71
CA LYS A 287 -15.55 -6.56 11.88
C LYS A 287 -16.53 -5.49 12.35
N GLY A 288 -17.34 -5.00 11.44
CA GLY A 288 -18.41 -4.09 11.77
C GLY A 288 -19.63 -4.83 12.30
N VAL A 289 -20.79 -4.19 12.17
CA VAL A 289 -22.02 -4.64 12.84
C VAL A 289 -23.09 -4.91 11.80
N LYS A 290 -23.71 -6.09 11.90
CA LYS A 290 -24.80 -6.50 11.02
C LYS A 290 -25.88 -5.42 10.92
N GLY A 291 -26.20 -5.01 9.69
CA GLY A 291 -27.26 -4.05 9.40
C GLY A 291 -26.86 -2.57 9.51
N GLN A 292 -25.59 -2.24 9.75
CA GLN A 292 -25.10 -0.86 9.68
C GLN A 292 -24.58 -0.52 8.28
N PHE A 293 -24.69 0.77 7.91
CA PHE A 293 -24.13 1.30 6.65
C PHE A 293 -22.60 1.31 6.69
N LEU A 294 -21.95 1.13 5.53
CA LEU A 294 -20.50 0.96 5.36
C LEU A 294 -19.67 1.99 6.15
N GLU A 295 -19.87 3.28 5.86
CA GLU A 295 -19.09 4.36 6.47
C GLU A 295 -19.22 4.41 8.01
N ALA A 296 -20.39 4.08 8.55
CA ALA A 296 -20.61 4.05 10.00
C ALA A 296 -19.82 2.93 10.70
N GLN A 297 -19.41 1.90 9.94
CA GLN A 297 -18.58 0.81 10.47
C GLN A 297 -17.11 1.23 10.59
N ASN A 298 -16.68 2.31 9.92
CA ASN A 298 -15.30 2.77 9.97
C ASN A 298 -14.86 3.13 11.39
N ASP A 299 -15.72 3.74 12.20
CA ASP A 299 -15.45 4.03 13.62
C ASP A 299 -15.14 2.78 14.48
N ILE A 300 -15.56 1.60 14.01
CA ILE A 300 -15.36 0.33 14.71
C ILE A 300 -14.06 -0.32 14.24
N ILE A 301 -13.95 -0.55 12.94
CA ILE A 301 -12.79 -1.25 12.36
C ILE A 301 -11.52 -0.41 12.47
N THR A 302 -11.65 0.91 12.52
CA THR A 302 -10.52 1.82 12.68
C THR A 302 -9.73 1.55 13.96
N ASN A 303 -10.24 0.83 14.97
CA ASN A 303 -9.52 0.51 16.20
C ASN A 303 -8.54 -0.67 16.07
N TYR A 304 -8.39 -1.25 14.88
CA TYR A 304 -7.58 -2.45 14.63
C TYR A 304 -6.47 -2.22 13.60
N GLY A 305 -5.43 -3.06 13.66
CA GLY A 305 -4.31 -3.04 12.72
C GLY A 305 -3.35 -1.89 12.97
N VAL A 306 -2.09 -2.03 12.56
CA VAL A 306 -1.13 -0.91 12.60
C VAL A 306 -1.30 -0.09 11.33
N LYS A 307 -1.71 1.18 11.43
CA LYS A 307 -1.88 2.06 10.26
C LYS A 307 -0.51 2.54 9.79
N LEU A 308 -0.15 2.21 8.54
CA LEU A 308 1.16 2.58 7.98
C LEU A 308 1.22 4.08 7.69
N PHE A 309 0.24 4.59 6.95
CA PHE A 309 0.01 6.00 6.69
C PHE A 309 -1.38 6.17 6.03
N GLY A 310 -1.88 7.40 5.99
CA GLY A 310 -3.11 7.77 5.27
C GLY A 310 -2.86 9.00 4.40
N ASN A 311 -3.89 9.78 4.10
CA ASN A 311 -3.77 10.98 3.27
C ASN A 311 -2.82 12.02 3.90
N PHE A 312 -1.93 12.58 3.09
CA PHE A 312 -1.02 13.65 3.53
C PHE A 312 -0.57 14.56 2.39
N LYS A 313 -0.11 15.76 2.73
CA LYS A 313 0.59 16.67 1.83
C LYS A 313 2.05 16.83 2.27
N TYR A 314 3.01 16.72 1.36
CA TYR A 314 4.42 16.91 1.69
C TYR A 314 4.70 18.38 2.07
N PRO A 315 5.68 18.63 2.96
CA PRO A 315 6.18 19.98 3.15
C PRO A 315 6.77 20.52 1.84
N ASP A 316 6.68 21.84 1.67
CA ASP A 316 7.13 22.57 0.48
C ASP A 316 6.55 22.04 -0.84
N SER A 317 5.34 21.47 -0.78
CA SER A 317 4.59 21.01 -1.97
C SER A 317 4.34 22.12 -2.99
N GLU A 318 4.37 23.39 -2.58
CA GLU A 318 4.32 24.56 -3.46
C GLU A 318 5.55 24.71 -4.36
N LEU A 319 6.66 24.03 -4.05
CA LEU A 319 7.84 23.93 -4.91
C LEU A 319 7.67 22.88 -6.01
N SER A 320 6.62 22.06 -5.94
CA SER A 320 6.39 21.02 -6.93
C SER A 320 6.04 21.59 -8.30
N GLU A 321 6.63 20.99 -9.33
CA GLU A 321 6.29 21.20 -10.74
C GLU A 321 5.27 20.16 -11.25
N ASP A 322 4.93 19.15 -10.45
CA ASP A 322 4.03 18.03 -10.77
C ASP A 322 3.09 17.73 -9.59
N ILE A 323 1.78 17.84 -9.82
CA ILE A 323 0.75 17.60 -8.81
C ILE A 323 0.90 16.23 -8.11
N THR A 324 1.49 15.24 -8.78
CA THR A 324 1.70 13.88 -8.28
C THR A 324 2.84 13.73 -7.26
N THR A 325 3.57 14.82 -6.98
CA THR A 325 4.62 14.86 -5.93
C THR A 325 4.22 15.72 -4.73
N THR A 326 3.00 16.27 -4.72
CA THR A 326 2.52 17.15 -3.64
C THR A 326 2.13 16.41 -2.37
N GLY A 327 1.79 15.13 -2.46
CA GLY A 327 1.31 14.31 -1.34
C GLY A 327 0.51 13.12 -1.85
N TYR A 328 -0.08 12.33 -0.95
CA TYR A 328 -0.88 11.15 -1.30
C TYR A 328 -2.30 11.25 -0.75
N VAL A 329 -3.23 10.71 -1.54
CA VAL A 329 -4.64 10.53 -1.20
C VAL A 329 -5.02 9.09 -1.51
N SER A 330 -5.71 8.44 -0.58
CA SER A 330 -6.22 7.07 -0.72
C SER A 330 -5.15 6.10 -1.24
N ALA A 331 -4.01 6.07 -0.54
CA ALA A 331 -2.90 5.17 -0.86
C ALA A 331 -3.19 3.77 -0.32
N GLY A 332 -3.21 2.77 -1.21
CA GLY A 332 -3.47 1.40 -0.80
C GLY A 332 -3.45 0.39 -1.93
N HIS A 333 -4.12 -0.73 -1.67
CA HIS A 333 -4.06 -1.97 -2.44
C HIS A 333 -2.62 -2.35 -2.79
N ASN A 334 -1.87 -2.72 -1.77
CA ASN A 334 -0.43 -2.92 -1.90
C ASN A 334 -0.06 -4.38 -2.14
N SER A 335 1.11 -4.54 -2.75
CA SER A 335 1.93 -5.74 -2.64
C SER A 335 3.26 -5.42 -1.96
N VAL A 336 3.99 -6.47 -1.58
CA VAL A 336 5.28 -6.34 -0.89
C VAL A 336 6.31 -7.25 -1.52
N TYR A 337 7.48 -6.69 -1.83
CA TYR A 337 8.60 -7.45 -2.33
C TYR A 337 9.79 -7.40 -1.37
N TYR A 338 10.27 -8.57 -0.96
CA TYR A 338 11.56 -8.69 -0.30
C TYR A 338 12.62 -9.06 -1.35
N ASP A 339 13.47 -8.10 -1.68
CA ASP A 339 14.58 -8.31 -2.58
C ASP A 339 15.77 -8.90 -1.81
N LYS A 340 16.08 -10.17 -2.07
CA LYS A 340 17.17 -10.90 -1.42
C LYS A 340 18.56 -10.37 -1.80
N GLU A 341 18.74 -9.87 -3.03
CA GLU A 341 20.02 -9.33 -3.49
C GLU A 341 20.32 -7.99 -2.82
N LYS A 342 19.27 -7.17 -2.67
CA LYS A 342 19.35 -5.88 -1.99
C LYS A 342 19.28 -5.99 -0.47
N ASN A 343 18.71 -7.07 0.05
CA ASN A 343 18.29 -7.22 1.44
C ASN A 343 17.37 -6.05 1.89
N GLN A 344 16.38 -5.72 1.06
CA GLN A 344 15.46 -4.61 1.27
C GLN A 344 14.01 -5.07 1.08
N TYR A 345 13.10 -4.51 1.87
CA TYR A 345 11.66 -4.66 1.69
C TYR A 345 11.11 -3.44 0.95
N PHE A 346 10.23 -3.69 -0.01
CA PHE A 346 9.55 -2.66 -0.80
C PHE A 346 8.04 -2.82 -0.67
N LEU A 347 7.36 -1.71 -0.39
CA LEU A 347 5.92 -1.57 -0.46
C LEU A 347 5.56 -0.98 -1.82
N ILE A 348 4.76 -1.69 -2.62
CA ILE A 348 4.31 -1.24 -3.94
C ILE A 348 2.81 -1.06 -3.86
N PHE A 349 2.31 0.12 -4.20
CA PHE A 349 0.91 0.48 -4.05
C PHE A 349 0.49 1.49 -5.11
N HIS A 350 -0.81 1.68 -5.30
CA HIS A 350 -1.32 2.82 -6.05
C HIS A 350 -1.75 3.92 -5.09
N THR A 351 -1.73 5.16 -5.55
CA THR A 351 -2.24 6.30 -4.79
C THR A 351 -2.81 7.34 -5.73
N ARG A 352 -3.81 8.08 -5.24
CA ARG A 352 -4.24 9.36 -5.80
C ARG A 352 -3.41 10.49 -5.19
N PHE A 353 -3.68 11.73 -5.63
CA PHE A 353 -2.89 12.90 -5.25
C PHE A 353 -3.80 14.07 -4.85
N PRO A 354 -3.36 14.93 -3.91
CA PRO A 354 -4.04 16.17 -3.58
C PRO A 354 -4.39 16.95 -4.85
N GLU A 355 -5.63 17.41 -4.95
CA GLU A 355 -6.11 18.26 -6.05
C GLU A 355 -6.09 17.59 -7.45
N ALA A 356 -5.84 16.28 -7.55
CA ALA A 356 -5.78 15.53 -8.83
C ALA A 356 -7.00 14.65 -9.14
N GLY A 357 -8.04 14.69 -8.28
CA GLY A 357 -9.22 13.83 -8.41
C GLY A 357 -8.87 12.33 -8.31
N GLU A 358 -9.39 11.53 -9.23
CA GLU A 358 -9.22 10.07 -9.25
C GLU A 358 -7.99 9.60 -10.03
N MET A 359 -7.15 10.52 -10.52
CA MET A 359 -5.90 10.15 -11.18
C MET A 359 -4.99 9.43 -10.17
N HIS A 360 -4.48 8.26 -10.57
CA HIS A 360 -3.62 7.45 -9.73
C HIS A 360 -2.35 7.02 -10.47
N GLN A 361 -1.29 6.79 -9.71
CA GLN A 361 -0.05 6.20 -10.19
C GLN A 361 0.51 5.23 -9.16
N VAL A 362 1.44 4.39 -9.61
CA VAL A 362 2.19 3.47 -8.76
C VAL A 362 3.21 4.25 -7.94
N ARG A 363 3.37 3.87 -6.67
CA ARG A 363 4.45 4.31 -5.79
C ARG A 363 5.15 3.10 -5.18
N VAL A 364 6.44 3.28 -4.93
CA VAL A 364 7.27 2.29 -4.24
C VAL A 364 7.92 2.98 -3.05
N HIS A 365 7.76 2.43 -1.86
CA HIS A 365 8.43 2.92 -0.65
C HIS A 365 9.26 1.80 -0.05
N GLN A 366 10.46 2.12 0.45
CA GLN A 366 11.21 1.16 1.24
C GLN A 366 10.54 0.94 2.60
N MET A 367 10.59 -0.28 3.12
CA MET A 367 10.17 -0.63 4.48
C MET A 367 11.33 -1.16 5.32
N PHE A 368 11.20 -0.96 6.63
CA PHE A 368 12.16 -1.41 7.63
C PHE A 368 11.44 -2.07 8.80
N LEU A 369 12.06 -3.05 9.42
CA LEU A 369 11.58 -3.58 10.70
C LEU A 369 12.12 -2.69 11.83
N ASN A 370 11.22 -2.21 12.69
CA ASN A 370 11.60 -1.53 13.92
C ASN A 370 12.05 -2.53 15.00
N GLU A 371 12.45 -2.03 16.16
CA GLU A 371 12.94 -2.88 17.27
C GLU A 371 11.86 -3.84 17.81
N ASP A 372 10.57 -3.51 17.63
CA ASP A 372 9.44 -4.34 18.04
C ASP A 372 9.03 -5.37 16.96
N GLY A 373 9.76 -5.39 15.83
CA GLY A 373 9.51 -6.27 14.69
C GLY A 373 8.25 -5.89 13.91
N TRP A 374 7.93 -4.61 13.81
CA TRP A 374 6.86 -4.08 12.95
C TRP A 374 7.45 -3.30 11.78
N PHE A 375 6.81 -3.40 10.62
CA PHE A 375 7.23 -2.60 9.47
C PHE A 375 6.92 -1.12 9.69
N VAL A 376 7.91 -0.28 9.42
CA VAL A 376 7.79 1.18 9.29
C VAL A 376 8.14 1.54 7.84
N VAL A 377 7.38 2.47 7.26
CA VAL A 377 7.49 2.84 5.84
C VAL A 377 8.29 4.13 5.71
N ALA A 378 9.24 4.18 4.77
CA ALA A 378 10.02 5.37 4.51
C ALA A 378 9.13 6.54 4.07
N PRO A 379 9.34 7.79 4.55
CA PRO A 379 8.46 8.91 4.22
C PRO A 379 8.39 9.29 2.74
N TYR A 380 9.51 9.20 2.01
CA TYR A 380 9.55 9.42 0.56
C TYR A 380 9.57 8.11 -0.23
N ARG A 381 9.16 8.20 -1.49
CA ARG A 381 9.26 7.11 -2.47
C ARG A 381 10.72 6.68 -2.64
N TYR A 382 10.92 5.39 -2.92
CA TYR A 382 12.23 4.80 -3.16
C TYR A 382 12.95 5.48 -4.32
N SER A 383 14.20 5.81 -4.09
CA SER A 383 15.07 6.60 -4.96
C SER A 383 16.47 5.98 -5.10
N GLY A 384 16.64 4.72 -4.66
CA GLY A 384 17.94 4.05 -4.63
C GLY A 384 18.62 4.10 -3.26
N GLU A 385 17.96 4.66 -2.24
CA GLU A 385 18.53 4.74 -0.90
C GLU A 385 18.82 3.36 -0.30
N LYS A 386 19.86 3.31 0.53
CA LYS A 386 20.18 2.16 1.37
C LYS A 386 20.28 2.65 2.79
N ILE A 387 19.75 1.88 3.73
CA ILE A 387 19.82 2.27 5.14
C ILE A 387 21.27 2.33 5.58
N GLY A 388 21.70 3.51 6.01
CA GLY A 388 23.06 3.79 6.42
C GLY A 388 23.29 3.60 7.91
N SER A 389 24.44 4.11 8.35
CA SER A 389 24.73 4.40 9.75
C SER A 389 25.04 5.88 9.91
N TYR A 390 24.47 6.49 10.92
CA TYR A 390 24.47 7.92 11.18
C TYR A 390 24.96 8.19 12.60
N ASN A 391 25.07 9.46 12.96
CA ASN A 391 25.35 9.88 14.32
C ASN A 391 24.26 10.83 14.84
N LYS A 392 24.22 11.01 16.16
CA LYS A 392 23.21 11.87 16.82
C LYS A 392 23.17 13.31 16.27
N LYS A 393 24.28 13.85 15.77
CA LYS A 393 24.33 15.21 15.19
C LYS A 393 23.67 15.27 13.82
N ASP A 394 23.72 14.19 13.05
CA ASP A 394 23.01 14.08 11.77
C ASP A 394 21.49 14.06 12.00
N VAL A 395 21.05 13.45 13.10
CA VAL A 395 19.64 13.28 13.46
C VAL A 395 19.05 14.50 14.18
N GLN A 396 19.76 15.13 15.11
CA GLN A 396 19.22 16.31 15.81
C GLN A 396 18.89 17.45 14.83
N GLY A 397 17.83 18.23 15.07
CA GLY A 397 17.43 19.31 14.17
C GLY A 397 15.94 19.65 14.24
N LYS A 398 15.52 20.58 13.39
CA LYS A 398 14.11 20.86 13.13
C LYS A 398 13.57 19.88 12.09
N TYR A 399 12.33 19.46 12.27
CA TYR A 399 11.65 18.51 11.40
C TYR A 399 10.24 19.00 11.12
N LYS A 400 9.83 18.82 9.86
CA LYS A 400 8.43 18.68 9.50
C LYS A 400 7.97 17.31 9.99
N PHE A 401 6.92 17.26 10.79
CA PHE A 401 6.44 16.08 11.50
C PHE A 401 4.96 15.82 11.21
N ILE A 402 4.62 14.56 10.96
CA ILE A 402 3.24 14.14 10.75
C ILE A 402 2.91 12.96 11.65
N ASN A 403 1.69 12.99 12.18
CA ASN A 403 1.05 11.89 12.86
C ASN A 403 -0.08 11.38 11.97
N HIS A 404 0.05 10.17 11.42
CA HIS A 404 -0.97 9.62 10.52
C HIS A 404 -2.26 9.21 11.25
N GLY A 405 -2.26 9.24 12.58
CA GLY A 405 -3.36 8.82 13.42
C GLY A 405 -3.70 7.35 13.22
N HIS A 406 -4.92 7.00 13.61
CA HIS A 406 -5.43 5.63 13.49
C HIS A 406 -6.79 5.59 12.80
N ASP A 407 -7.32 6.73 12.39
CA ASP A 407 -8.61 6.98 11.73
C ASP A 407 -8.69 6.46 10.28
N ILE A 408 -9.91 6.25 9.79
CA ILE A 408 -10.23 6.16 8.35
C ILE A 408 -10.86 7.50 7.98
N THR A 409 -10.17 8.29 7.16
CA THR A 409 -10.58 9.68 6.87
C THR A 409 -10.11 10.13 5.50
N SER A 410 -10.91 10.96 4.83
CA SER A 410 -10.50 11.66 3.60
C SER A 410 -9.68 12.93 3.86
N GLU A 411 -9.56 13.37 5.11
CA GLU A 411 -8.75 14.52 5.49
C GLU A 411 -7.28 14.34 5.07
N ILE A 412 -6.77 15.29 4.29
CA ILE A 412 -5.35 15.36 3.91
C ILE A 412 -4.58 15.99 5.06
N LYS A 413 -3.77 15.18 5.77
CA LYS A 413 -3.01 15.65 6.93
C LYS A 413 -1.78 16.45 6.50
N GLU A 414 -1.55 17.54 7.21
CA GLU A 414 -0.42 18.45 6.98
C GLU A 414 0.72 18.18 7.97
N PHE A 415 1.96 18.45 7.56
CA PHE A 415 3.10 18.38 8.46
C PHE A 415 3.14 19.60 9.40
N THR A 416 3.56 19.37 10.63
CA THR A 416 3.73 20.37 11.69
C THR A 416 5.20 20.47 12.11
N ASP A 417 5.56 21.42 12.98
CA ASP A 417 6.96 21.67 13.32
C ASP A 417 7.36 21.05 14.65
N ILE A 418 8.44 20.27 14.64
CA ILE A 418 9.10 19.79 15.87
C ILE A 418 10.61 20.04 15.81
N GLN A 419 11.26 19.93 16.97
CA GLN A 419 12.71 19.95 17.08
C GLN A 419 13.21 18.81 17.98
N LEU A 420 14.06 17.96 17.41
CA LEU A 420 14.86 16.98 18.14
C LEU A 420 16.08 17.69 18.74
N LYS A 421 16.00 18.06 20.04
CA LYS A 421 17.04 18.83 20.74
C LYS A 421 18.25 17.97 21.13
N ARG A 422 19.41 18.61 21.28
CA ARG A 422 20.69 17.94 21.63
C ARG A 422 20.64 17.15 22.94
N ASP A 423 19.88 17.66 23.91
CA ASP A 423 19.67 17.07 25.24
C ASP A 423 18.70 15.87 25.24
N GLY A 424 18.17 15.47 24.07
CA GLY A 424 17.23 14.36 23.95
C GLY A 424 15.77 14.77 24.16
N LYS A 425 15.43 16.06 24.24
CA LYS A 425 14.04 16.53 24.29
C LYS A 425 13.45 16.76 22.90
N ILE A 426 12.15 16.58 22.78
CA ILE A 426 11.33 17.03 21.64
C ILE A 426 10.60 18.31 22.07
N ALA A 427 10.53 19.29 21.18
CA ALA A 427 9.72 20.50 21.37
C ALA A 427 9.05 20.92 20.06
N GLY A 428 8.03 21.78 20.14
CA GLY A 428 7.27 22.24 18.98
C GLY A 428 5.80 21.89 19.16
N THR A 429 5.16 21.39 18.10
CA THR A 429 3.76 20.94 18.15
C THR A 429 3.51 19.83 19.15
N VAL A 430 4.52 18.98 19.38
CA VAL A 430 4.51 17.96 20.43
C VAL A 430 5.74 18.11 21.32
N GLU A 431 5.61 17.69 22.58
CA GLU A 431 6.70 17.63 23.55
C GLU A 431 6.97 16.17 23.94
N GLY A 432 8.22 15.88 24.32
CA GLY A 432 8.61 14.51 24.62
C GLY A 432 10.11 14.32 24.72
N THR A 433 10.55 13.08 24.53
CA THR A 433 11.98 12.74 24.46
C THR A 433 12.29 11.89 23.25
N TRP A 434 13.53 11.95 22.79
CA TRP A 434 14.03 11.10 21.71
C TRP A 434 15.39 10.53 22.07
N LYS A 435 15.64 9.31 21.58
CA LYS A 435 16.91 8.61 21.72
C LYS A 435 17.33 8.05 20.38
N PHE A 436 18.63 8.14 20.13
CA PHE A 436 19.31 7.50 19.02
C PHE A 436 20.24 6.45 19.62
N THR A 437 20.01 5.18 19.32
CA THR A 437 20.65 4.04 20.01
C THR A 437 21.76 3.45 19.16
N ASP A 438 21.44 2.89 17.99
CA ASP A 438 22.37 2.11 17.19
C ASP A 438 22.26 2.45 15.71
N GLY A 439 23.30 3.04 15.10
CA GLY A 439 23.47 3.19 13.65
C GLY A 439 22.39 4.02 12.94
N ASN A 440 21.17 3.53 12.90
CA ASN A 440 20.01 4.13 12.28
C ASN A 440 18.75 4.03 13.14
N LYS A 441 18.81 3.52 14.37
CA LYS A 441 17.63 3.33 15.21
C LYS A 441 17.26 4.60 15.98
N ILE A 442 15.96 4.89 16.04
CA ILE A 442 15.41 6.02 16.78
C ILE A 442 14.22 5.57 17.62
N LYS A 443 14.13 6.15 18.82
CA LYS A 443 12.96 6.05 19.70
C LYS A 443 12.44 7.42 20.03
N LEU A 444 11.13 7.60 19.95
CA LEU A 444 10.43 8.79 20.44
C LEU A 444 9.53 8.38 21.60
N ASN A 445 9.42 9.23 22.61
CA ASN A 445 8.41 9.12 23.64
C ASN A 445 7.63 10.44 23.66
N ILE A 446 6.37 10.38 23.24
CA ILE A 446 5.45 11.51 23.11
C ILE A 446 4.17 11.11 23.86
N ASP A 447 3.70 11.94 24.78
CA ASP A 447 2.53 11.64 25.63
C ASP A 447 2.59 10.29 26.37
N ASN A 448 3.80 9.92 26.80
CA ASN A 448 4.14 8.62 27.43
C ASN A 448 4.02 7.39 26.51
N ILE A 449 3.80 7.57 25.22
CA ILE A 449 3.74 6.48 24.24
C ILE A 449 5.11 6.33 23.58
N GLU A 450 5.68 5.12 23.61
CA GLU A 450 6.93 4.82 22.91
C GLU A 450 6.67 4.51 21.43
N TYR A 451 7.45 5.14 20.55
CA TYR A 451 7.51 4.87 19.12
C TYR A 451 8.92 4.44 18.75
N THR A 452 9.06 3.34 18.03
CA THR A 452 10.36 2.79 17.59
C THR A 452 10.42 2.72 16.06
N GLY A 453 11.61 2.92 15.52
CA GLY A 453 11.82 2.85 14.07
C GLY A 453 13.22 3.26 13.67
N VAL A 454 13.33 3.85 12.48
CA VAL A 454 14.61 4.14 11.85
C VAL A 454 14.73 5.59 11.38
N VAL A 455 15.97 6.06 11.32
CA VAL A 455 16.39 7.24 10.58
C VAL A 455 17.09 6.82 9.29
N LEU A 456 16.87 7.58 8.22
CA LEU A 456 17.55 7.39 6.95
C LEU A 456 17.60 8.68 6.14
N GLU A 457 18.61 8.80 5.30
CA GLU A 457 18.69 9.85 4.29
C GLU A 457 17.85 9.43 3.06
N GLN A 458 16.92 10.29 2.63
CA GLN A 458 16.09 10.09 1.44
C GLN A 458 16.16 11.28 0.50
N TYR A 459 15.85 11.07 -0.77
CA TYR A 459 15.72 12.15 -1.75
C TYR A 459 14.36 12.85 -1.60
N ASP A 460 14.39 14.12 -1.20
CA ASP A 460 13.21 14.98 -1.17
C ASP A 460 12.90 15.43 -2.60
N ILE A 461 11.83 14.87 -3.17
CA ILE A 461 11.44 15.08 -4.56
C ILE A 461 11.05 16.54 -4.88
N ASN A 462 10.52 17.28 -3.90
CA ASN A 462 10.08 18.66 -4.11
C ASN A 462 11.27 19.63 -3.98
N ARG A 463 12.16 19.40 -3.00
CA ARG A 463 13.38 20.19 -2.84
C ARG A 463 14.54 19.76 -3.76
N LYS A 464 14.40 18.62 -4.44
CA LYS A 464 15.41 18.00 -5.32
C LYS A 464 16.76 17.81 -4.62
N CYS A 465 16.74 17.40 -3.36
CA CYS A 465 17.96 17.23 -2.56
C CYS A 465 17.75 16.17 -1.47
N ASN A 466 18.83 15.49 -1.05
CA ASN A 466 18.69 14.52 0.04
C ASN A 466 18.37 15.20 1.37
N THR A 467 17.58 14.57 2.25
CA THR A 467 17.37 15.03 3.62
C THR A 467 17.29 13.87 4.60
N MET A 468 17.59 14.14 5.86
CA MET A 468 17.40 13.15 6.91
C MET A 468 15.92 13.00 7.20
N THR A 469 15.46 11.77 7.33
CA THR A 469 14.09 11.43 7.68
C THR A 469 14.08 10.47 8.87
N PHE A 470 12.95 10.38 9.55
CA PHE A 470 12.66 9.25 10.40
C PHE A 470 11.26 8.70 10.12
N THR A 471 11.10 7.42 10.36
CA THR A 471 9.81 6.72 10.37
C THR A 471 9.76 5.81 11.58
N VAL A 472 8.70 5.94 12.37
CA VAL A 472 8.50 5.18 13.61
C VAL A 472 7.05 4.74 13.72
N SER A 473 6.82 3.65 14.44
CA SER A 473 5.47 3.23 14.84
C SER A 473 5.47 2.83 16.32
N SER A 474 4.31 2.87 16.95
CA SER A 474 4.16 2.43 18.34
C SER A 474 3.46 1.08 18.41
N ALA A 475 4.01 0.19 19.24
CA ALA A 475 3.32 -1.05 19.57
C ALA A 475 2.04 -0.78 20.39
N GLU A 476 2.03 0.26 21.21
CA GLU A 476 0.96 0.54 22.18
C GLU A 476 -0.33 1.04 21.55
N ASN A 477 -0.26 1.74 20.40
CA ASN A 477 -1.43 2.34 19.77
C ASN A 477 -1.53 2.12 18.25
N GLY A 478 -0.58 1.41 17.63
CA GLY A 478 -0.62 1.10 16.20
C GLY A 478 -0.50 2.30 15.26
N VAL A 479 -0.04 3.45 15.77
CA VAL A 479 0.11 4.69 14.99
C VAL A 479 1.53 4.82 14.44
N SER A 480 1.63 5.30 13.20
CA SER A 480 2.89 5.64 12.54
C SER A 480 3.12 7.15 12.49
N LEU A 481 4.37 7.56 12.71
CA LEU A 481 4.82 8.95 12.68
C LEU A 481 6.01 9.10 11.73
N TRP A 482 6.03 10.18 10.96
CA TRP A 482 7.17 10.52 10.11
C TRP A 482 7.76 11.88 10.48
N GLY A 483 9.05 12.02 10.19
CA GLY A 483 9.74 13.29 10.26
C GLY A 483 10.63 13.51 9.05
N ILE A 484 10.59 14.72 8.50
CA ILE A 484 11.43 15.18 7.39
C ILE A 484 12.25 16.37 7.89
N LYS A 485 13.57 16.22 7.94
CA LYS A 485 14.46 17.26 8.48
C LYS A 485 14.42 18.50 7.60
N GLU A 486 14.32 19.66 8.24
CA GLU A 486 14.49 20.95 7.57
C GLU A 486 15.96 21.17 7.25
N LYS A 487 16.24 21.72 6.07
CA LYS A 487 17.60 22.09 5.64
C LYS A 487 17.86 23.58 5.78
#